data_AF-A0A2C5Z9V7-F1
#
_entry.id   AF-A0A2C5Z9V7-F1
#
_cell.length_a   1.000
_cell.length_b   1.000
_cell.length_c   1.000
_cell.angle_alpha   90.00
_cell.angle_beta   90.00
_cell.angle_gamma   90.00
#
_symmetry.space_group_name_H-M   'P 1'
#
loop_
_entity.id
_entity.type
_entity.pdbx_description
1 polymer ?
#
loop_
_entity_poly.entity_id
_entity_poly.type
_entity_poly.pdbx_seq_one_letter_code
_entity_poly.pdbx_strand_id
1 'polypeptide(L)'
;MKRVSLGVAAAMLQSSLVGGTKVTVREIGEHAVITDNRVTWNNGGFVDGFECAPPNVLSLSADKKVGGCCQDGNTLRGPAGPDKEYHCCANGHDLAGNKDVGFNCCPTGQDFDGKLCRLVCSNGKALVGGKSPSRRLTCARLA
;
A
#
# COMPACT_ATOMS: atom_id res chain seq x y z
N MET A 1 10.06 37.29 38.86
CA MET A 1 10.73 36.08 38.29
C MET A 1 9.78 35.46 37.28
N LYS A 2 10.09 35.57 35.97
CA LYS A 2 9.27 35.05 34.86
C LYS A 2 9.49 33.54 34.73
N ARG A 3 8.42 32.75 34.82
CA ARG A 3 8.45 31.30 34.54
C ARG A 3 8.17 31.10 33.06
N VAL A 4 9.15 30.57 32.34
CA VAL A 4 9.06 30.25 30.91
C VAL A 4 8.42 28.88 30.78
N SER A 5 7.25 28.83 30.15
CA SER A 5 6.53 27.60 29.85
C SER A 5 7.24 26.84 28.72
N LEU A 6 7.65 25.59 28.95
CA LEU A 6 8.16 24.70 27.90
C LEU A 6 7.02 24.35 26.94
N GLY A 7 7.08 24.87 25.71
CA GLY A 7 6.23 24.44 24.61
C GLY A 7 6.66 23.07 24.10
N VAL A 8 5.72 22.12 24.09
CA VAL A 8 5.88 20.82 23.45
C VAL A 8 5.92 21.03 21.94
N ALA A 9 7.10 20.88 21.32
CA ALA A 9 7.22 20.82 19.87
C ALA A 9 6.74 19.43 19.40
N ALA A 10 5.49 19.35 18.95
CA ALA A 10 5.00 18.19 18.22
C ALA A 10 5.74 18.13 16.88
N ALA A 11 6.64 17.15 16.74
CA ALA A 11 7.29 16.84 15.47
C ALA A 11 6.22 16.48 14.44
N MET A 12 5.97 17.36 13.48
CA MET A 12 5.24 16.98 12.27
C MET A 12 6.16 16.03 11.50
N LEU A 13 5.89 14.73 11.58
CA LEU A 13 6.42 13.78 10.60
C LEU A 13 5.89 14.23 9.24
N GLN A 14 6.75 14.91 8.48
CA GLN A 14 6.57 15.07 7.05
C GLN A 14 6.65 13.65 6.48
N SER A 15 5.48 13.04 6.25
CA SER A 15 5.38 11.80 5.48
C SER A 15 5.90 12.10 4.09
N SER A 16 7.19 11.87 3.88
CA SER A 16 7.80 11.85 2.56
C SER A 16 6.90 11.02 1.66
N LEU A 17 6.59 11.53 0.48
CA LEU A 17 5.97 10.77 -0.60
C LEU A 17 6.92 9.61 -0.92
N VAL A 18 6.79 8.49 -0.23
CA VAL A 18 7.43 7.24 -0.61
C VAL A 18 6.60 6.74 -1.78
N GLY A 19 6.95 7.22 -2.97
CA GLY A 19 6.29 6.82 -4.20
C GLY A 19 6.38 5.30 -4.33
N GLY A 20 5.22 4.65 -4.34
CA GLY A 20 5.14 3.25 -4.75
C GLY A 20 5.63 3.11 -6.17
N THR A 21 6.44 2.09 -6.44
CA THR A 21 6.78 1.76 -7.82
C THR A 21 5.69 0.84 -8.35
N LYS A 22 4.97 1.29 -9.37
CA LYS A 22 4.04 0.45 -10.12
C LYS A 22 4.83 -0.72 -10.71
N VAL A 23 4.31 -1.94 -10.54
CA VAL A 23 4.95 -3.16 -11.03
C VAL A 23 4.01 -3.98 -11.89
N THR A 24 4.60 -4.69 -12.86
CA THR A 24 3.90 -5.75 -13.58
C THR A 24 3.77 -6.96 -12.68
N VAL A 25 2.60 -7.58 -12.71
CA VAL A 25 2.32 -8.83 -11.99
C VAL A 25 2.06 -9.96 -12.99
N ARG A 26 2.28 -11.19 -12.54
CA ARG A 26 1.89 -12.41 -13.25
C ARG A 26 0.89 -13.18 -12.42
N GLU A 27 -0.11 -13.74 -13.09
CA GLU A 27 -1.03 -14.69 -12.48
C GLU A 27 -0.30 -15.96 -12.06
N ILE A 28 -0.75 -16.51 -10.94
CA ILE A 28 -0.26 -17.76 -10.39
C ILE A 28 -1.29 -18.84 -10.74
N GLY A 29 -0.84 -19.86 -11.46
CA GLY A 29 -1.68 -20.99 -11.84
C GLY A 29 -2.16 -21.80 -10.62
N GLU A 30 -3.20 -22.60 -10.83
CA GLU A 30 -3.70 -23.50 -9.79
C GLU A 30 -2.62 -24.49 -9.34
N HIS A 31 -2.64 -24.85 -8.05
CA HIS A 31 -1.68 -25.76 -7.43
C HIS A 31 -0.21 -25.34 -7.60
N ALA A 32 0.06 -24.04 -7.74
CA ALA A 32 1.42 -23.56 -7.85
C ALA A 32 2.26 -23.87 -6.61
N VAL A 33 3.50 -24.25 -6.87
CA VAL A 33 4.56 -24.43 -5.89
C VAL A 33 5.42 -23.18 -5.91
N ILE A 34 5.61 -22.59 -4.74
CA ILE A 34 6.44 -21.39 -4.53
C ILE A 34 7.68 -21.83 -3.77
N THR A 35 8.85 -21.60 -4.36
CA THR A 35 10.15 -21.92 -3.76
C THR A 35 11.07 -20.73 -3.97
N ASP A 36 11.50 -20.13 -2.86
CA ASP A 36 12.33 -18.93 -2.84
C ASP A 36 11.76 -17.80 -3.73
N ASN A 37 12.48 -17.49 -4.81
CA ASN A 37 12.20 -16.39 -5.72
C ASN A 37 11.41 -16.82 -6.97
N ARG A 38 10.86 -18.04 -6.96
CA ARG A 38 10.28 -18.71 -8.12
C ARG A 38 8.90 -19.30 -7.80
N VAL A 39 8.00 -19.19 -8.77
CA VAL A 39 6.67 -19.82 -8.81
C VAL A 39 6.64 -20.79 -9.99
N THR A 40 6.13 -22.00 -9.78
CA THR A 40 5.94 -22.99 -10.85
C THR A 40 4.61 -23.72 -10.68
N TRP A 41 4.00 -24.15 -11.78
CA TRP A 41 2.80 -25.00 -11.76
C TRP A 41 2.76 -25.89 -13.00
N ASN A 42 1.97 -26.97 -12.92
CA ASN A 42 1.72 -27.85 -14.06
C ASN A 42 0.40 -27.45 -14.75
N ASN A 43 0.43 -27.35 -16.07
CA ASN A 43 -0.76 -27.11 -16.88
C ASN A 43 -0.76 -28.08 -18.06
N GLY A 44 -1.60 -29.13 -17.99
CA GLY A 44 -1.77 -30.07 -19.10
C GLY A 44 -0.50 -30.82 -19.51
N GLY A 45 0.41 -31.10 -18.57
CA GLY A 45 1.70 -31.76 -18.85
C GLY A 45 2.87 -30.81 -19.16
N PHE A 46 2.60 -29.50 -19.27
CA PHE A 46 3.64 -28.47 -19.33
C PHE A 46 3.92 -27.90 -17.94
N VAL A 47 5.18 -27.55 -17.69
CA VAL A 47 5.58 -26.78 -16.51
C VAL A 47 5.68 -25.31 -16.91
N ASP A 48 4.87 -24.47 -16.29
CA ASP A 48 4.94 -23.01 -16.43
C ASP A 48 5.43 -22.40 -15.11
N GLY A 49 5.82 -21.14 -15.16
CA GLY A 49 6.32 -20.44 -14.00
C GLY A 49 6.94 -19.08 -14.30
N PHE A 50 7.40 -18.46 -13.22
CA PHE A 50 8.19 -17.24 -13.28
C PHE A 50 9.10 -17.12 -12.07
N GLU A 51 10.16 -16.35 -12.24
CA GLU A 51 11.07 -15.98 -11.17
C GLU A 51 11.46 -14.52 -11.29
N CYS A 52 11.80 -13.91 -10.16
CA CYS A 52 12.33 -12.56 -10.15
C CYS A 52 13.85 -12.58 -10.35
N ALA A 53 14.33 -11.72 -11.25
CA ALA A 53 15.76 -11.49 -11.37
C ALA A 53 16.26 -10.64 -10.19
N PRO A 54 17.44 -10.95 -9.61
CA PRO A 54 18.08 -10.09 -8.63
C PRO A 54 18.24 -8.64 -9.16
N PRO A 55 18.15 -7.61 -8.29
CA PRO A 55 18.03 -7.70 -6.83
C PRO A 55 16.58 -7.87 -6.32
N ASN A 56 15.62 -8.10 -7.21
CA ASN A 56 14.21 -8.20 -6.81
C ASN A 56 13.88 -9.59 -6.26
N VAL A 57 13.00 -9.59 -5.27
CA VAL A 57 12.41 -10.75 -4.62
C VAL A 57 10.93 -10.87 -4.98
N LEU A 58 10.46 -12.11 -5.02
CA LEU A 58 9.08 -12.47 -5.29
C LEU A 58 8.23 -11.99 -4.12
N SER A 59 7.21 -11.20 -4.45
CA SER A 59 6.20 -10.75 -3.50
C SER A 59 4.82 -11.10 -4.03
N LEU A 60 3.99 -11.67 -3.16
CA LEU A 60 2.66 -12.18 -3.53
C LEU A 60 1.59 -11.16 -3.14
N SER A 61 0.51 -11.11 -3.90
CA SER A 61 -0.71 -10.42 -3.48
C SER A 61 -1.28 -11.06 -2.22
N ALA A 62 -2.13 -10.32 -1.50
CA ALA A 62 -2.76 -10.79 -0.26
C ALA A 62 -3.58 -12.09 -0.46
N ASP A 63 -4.20 -12.27 -1.62
CA ASP A 63 -4.94 -13.47 -2.01
C ASP A 63 -4.07 -14.55 -2.67
N LYS A 64 -2.77 -14.28 -2.85
CA LYS A 64 -1.78 -15.16 -3.50
C LYS A 64 -2.12 -15.59 -4.93
N LYS A 65 -3.00 -14.86 -5.61
CA LYS A 65 -3.38 -15.14 -7.01
C LYS A 65 -2.43 -14.52 -8.01
N VAL A 66 -1.70 -13.49 -7.61
CA VAL A 66 -0.68 -12.85 -8.46
C VAL A 66 0.63 -12.69 -7.71
N GLY A 67 1.72 -12.72 -8.45
CA GLY A 67 3.06 -12.43 -7.96
C GLY A 67 3.68 -11.26 -8.74
N GLY A 68 4.48 -10.45 -8.05
CA GLY A 68 5.25 -9.37 -8.62
C GLY A 68 6.68 -9.38 -8.06
N CYS A 69 7.58 -8.68 -8.72
CA CYS A 69 8.96 -8.58 -8.30
C CYS A 69 9.19 -7.24 -7.60
N CYS A 70 9.45 -7.29 -6.30
CA CYS A 70 9.71 -6.13 -5.46
C CYS A 70 11.15 -6.14 -4.97
N GLN A 71 11.71 -4.98 -4.64
CA GLN A 71 12.96 -4.95 -3.88
C GLN A 71 12.76 -5.58 -2.51
N ASP A 72 13.84 -6.11 -1.93
CA ASP A 72 13.80 -6.67 -0.58
C ASP A 72 13.29 -5.63 0.44
N GLY A 73 12.48 -6.09 1.40
CA GLY A 73 11.78 -5.23 2.37
C GLY A 73 10.51 -4.54 1.87
N ASN A 74 10.21 -4.58 0.57
CA ASN A 74 8.94 -4.10 0.01
C ASN A 74 7.95 -5.26 -0.19
N THR A 75 6.66 -4.95 -0.11
CA THR A 75 5.56 -5.89 -0.31
C THR A 75 4.69 -5.45 -1.49
N LEU A 76 4.22 -6.41 -2.28
CA LEU A 76 3.24 -6.18 -3.33
C LEU A 76 1.89 -5.77 -2.72
N ARG A 77 1.43 -4.56 -3.06
CA ARG A 77 0.16 -4.01 -2.62
C ARG A 77 -0.72 -3.70 -3.83
N GLY A 78 -1.98 -4.02 -3.71
CA GLY A 78 -2.99 -3.74 -4.71
C GLY A 78 -4.31 -4.43 -4.37
N PRO A 79 -5.40 -4.08 -5.07
CA PRO A 79 -6.66 -4.79 -4.95
C PRO A 79 -6.51 -6.25 -5.41
N ALA A 80 -7.40 -7.14 -4.97
CA ALA A 80 -7.43 -8.51 -5.47
C ALA A 80 -7.78 -8.54 -6.97
N GLY A 81 -7.04 -9.34 -7.74
CA GLY A 81 -7.32 -9.63 -9.15
C GLY A 81 -6.27 -9.10 -10.15
N PRO A 82 -6.05 -9.81 -11.27
CA PRO A 82 -4.94 -9.58 -12.20
C PRO A 82 -4.99 -8.26 -12.97
N ASP A 83 -6.19 -7.75 -13.29
CA ASP A 83 -6.38 -6.50 -14.02
C ASP A 83 -6.26 -5.24 -13.14
N LYS A 84 -5.74 -5.40 -11.92
CA LYS A 84 -5.62 -4.33 -10.95
C LYS A 84 -4.22 -3.74 -10.98
N GLU A 85 -4.13 -2.50 -10.53
CA GLU A 85 -2.85 -1.84 -10.39
C GLU A 85 -2.17 -2.30 -9.10
N TYR A 86 -0.92 -2.73 -9.25
CA TYR A 86 -0.07 -3.19 -8.15
C TYR A 86 1.18 -2.34 -8.03
N HIS A 87 1.58 -2.12 -6.79
CA HIS A 87 2.78 -1.37 -6.44
C HIS A 87 3.58 -2.12 -5.39
N CYS A 88 4.90 -1.98 -5.44
CA CYS A 88 5.75 -2.39 -4.32
C CYS A 88 5.77 -1.26 -3.30
N CYS A 89 5.16 -1.49 -2.13
CA CYS A 89 5.16 -0.54 -1.02
C CYS A 89 6.09 -1.02 0.09
N ALA A 90 6.74 -0.08 0.76
CA ALA A 90 7.50 -0.37 1.97
C ALA A 90 6.60 -0.93 3.09
N ASN A 91 7.19 -1.67 4.03
CA ASN A 91 6.48 -2.14 5.20
C ASN A 91 5.78 -0.99 5.97
N GLY A 92 4.57 -1.27 6.46
CA GLY A 92 3.72 -0.27 7.12
C GLY A 92 3.03 0.71 6.15
N HIS A 93 3.16 0.51 4.84
CA HIS A 93 2.43 1.26 3.82
C HIS A 93 1.53 0.32 3.00
N ASP A 94 0.39 0.85 2.58
CA ASP A 94 -0.57 0.22 1.68
C ASP A 94 -0.77 1.07 0.42
N LEU A 95 -1.22 0.44 -0.66
CA LEU A 95 -1.60 1.15 -1.87
C LEU A 95 -2.93 1.89 -1.62
N ALA A 96 -2.88 3.21 -1.73
CA ALA A 96 -3.98 4.12 -1.50
C ALA A 96 -4.27 4.95 -2.76
N GLY A 97 -5.44 5.59 -2.80
CA GLY A 97 -5.93 6.34 -3.95
C GLY A 97 -6.80 5.50 -4.89
N ASN A 98 -7.08 6.07 -6.06
CA ASN A 98 -7.99 5.47 -7.04
C ASN A 98 -7.68 6.00 -8.46
N LYS A 99 -8.48 5.61 -9.45
CA LYS A 99 -8.24 5.99 -10.86
C LYS A 99 -8.37 7.49 -11.13
N ASP A 100 -9.13 8.23 -10.32
CA ASP A 100 -9.40 9.65 -10.51
C ASP A 100 -8.26 10.52 -9.97
N VAL A 101 -7.67 10.13 -8.84
CA VAL A 101 -6.59 10.89 -8.16
C VAL A 101 -5.20 10.26 -8.33
N GLY A 102 -5.12 9.07 -8.92
CA GLY A 102 -3.92 8.26 -8.98
C GLY A 102 -3.71 7.40 -7.73
N PHE A 103 -2.66 6.59 -7.75
CA PHE A 103 -2.30 5.68 -6.67
C PHE A 103 -0.97 6.08 -6.03
N ASN A 104 -0.84 5.86 -4.72
CA ASN A 104 0.40 6.07 -3.99
C ASN A 104 0.51 5.11 -2.79
N CYS A 105 1.72 4.79 -2.35
CA CYS A 105 1.92 4.06 -1.10
C CYS A 105 1.80 5.02 0.08
N CYS A 106 0.76 4.82 0.89
CA CYS A 106 0.50 5.63 2.08
C CYS A 106 0.65 4.78 3.34
N PRO A 107 1.06 5.36 4.49
CA PRO A 107 1.04 4.65 5.76
C PRO A 107 -0.32 3.98 5.99
N THR A 108 -0.33 2.74 6.49
CA THR A 108 -1.56 1.98 6.71
C THR A 108 -2.58 2.81 7.51
N GLY A 109 -3.82 2.87 7.01
CA GLY A 109 -4.89 3.70 7.59
C GLY A 109 -4.98 5.12 7.02
N GLN A 110 -4.19 5.44 5.99
CA GLN A 110 -4.30 6.68 5.23
C GLN A 110 -4.75 6.41 3.78
N ASP A 111 -5.41 7.40 3.16
CA ASP A 111 -5.79 7.39 1.76
C ASP A 111 -5.16 8.57 1.00
N PHE A 112 -4.94 8.41 -0.31
CA PHE A 112 -4.27 9.40 -1.14
C PHE A 112 -5.28 10.30 -1.85
N ASP A 113 -5.21 11.62 -1.62
CA ASP A 113 -6.13 12.60 -2.21
C ASP A 113 -5.66 13.18 -3.57
N GLY A 114 -4.61 12.59 -4.16
CA GLY A 114 -3.93 13.11 -5.35
C GLY A 114 -2.77 14.06 -5.05
N LYS A 115 -2.60 14.47 -3.79
CA LYS A 115 -1.50 15.34 -3.34
C LYS A 115 -0.79 14.78 -2.11
N LEU A 116 -1.54 14.30 -1.11
CA LEU A 116 -0.99 13.82 0.16
C LEU A 116 -1.83 12.67 0.74
N CYS A 117 -1.16 11.84 1.54
CA CYS A 117 -1.80 10.79 2.32
C CYS A 117 -2.50 11.40 3.54
N ARG A 118 -3.78 11.10 3.72
CA ARG A 118 -4.60 11.59 4.84
C ARG A 118 -5.20 10.43 5.60
N LEU A 119 -5.24 10.56 6.93
CA LEU A 119 -5.94 9.59 7.77
C LEU A 119 -7.41 9.47 7.33
N VAL A 120 -7.86 8.23 7.19
CA VAL A 120 -9.25 7.88 6.94
C VAL A 120 -9.84 7.15 8.14
N CYS A 121 -11.15 7.24 8.29
CA CYS A 121 -11.88 6.47 9.29
C CYS A 121 -11.82 4.97 8.98
N SER A 122 -12.09 4.14 9.98
CA SER A 122 -12.17 2.67 9.84
C SER A 122 -13.20 2.18 8.81
N ASN A 123 -14.13 3.05 8.40
CA ASN A 123 -15.12 2.81 7.35
C ASN A 123 -14.68 3.32 5.96
N GLY A 124 -13.40 3.67 5.77
CA GLY A 124 -12.85 4.19 4.52
C GLY A 124 -13.27 5.62 4.17
N LYS A 125 -14.01 6.31 5.05
CA LYS A 125 -14.42 7.71 4.81
C LYS A 125 -13.33 8.68 5.25
N ALA A 126 -13.21 9.79 4.53
CA ALA A 126 -12.31 10.86 4.91
C ALA A 126 -12.63 11.41 6.32
N LEU A 127 -11.59 11.62 7.13
CA LEU A 127 -11.71 12.39 8.35
C LEU A 127 -11.96 13.86 7.99
N VAL A 128 -13.13 14.38 8.35
CA VAL A 128 -13.40 15.82 8.32
C VAL A 128 -13.25 16.39 9.73
N GLY A 129 -12.24 17.23 9.89
CA GLY A 129 -11.97 17.93 11.14
C GLY A 129 -12.82 19.20 11.28
N GLY A 130 -13.45 19.38 12.44
CA GLY A 130 -14.02 20.66 12.85
C GLY A 130 -12.90 21.67 13.14
N LYS A 131 -13.07 22.92 12.69
CA LYS A 131 -12.12 24.05 12.77
C LYS A 131 -11.69 24.49 14.19
N SER A 132 -11.83 23.67 15.24
CA SER A 132 -11.62 24.12 16.62
C SER A 132 -10.97 23.06 17.52
N PRO A 133 -10.11 23.44 18.50
CA PRO A 133 -9.35 22.52 19.34
C PRO A 133 -10.19 21.56 20.20
N SER A 134 -11.51 21.76 20.30
CA SER A 134 -12.41 20.97 21.14
C SER A 134 -13.39 20.06 20.38
N ARG A 135 -13.35 20.02 19.04
CA ARG A 135 -14.23 19.11 18.27
C ARG A 135 -13.51 17.80 17.98
N ARG A 136 -14.08 16.69 18.47
CA ARG A 136 -13.70 15.34 18.04
C ARG A 136 -13.78 15.26 16.51
N LEU A 137 -12.72 14.76 15.89
CA LEU A 137 -12.76 14.30 14.50
C LEU A 137 -13.95 13.35 14.36
N THR A 138 -14.84 13.68 13.43
CA THR A 138 -16.07 12.92 13.19
C THR A 138 -16.01 12.37 11.78
N CYS A 139 -16.31 11.08 11.64
CA CYS A 139 -16.45 10.47 10.33
C CYS A 139 -17.73 11.01 9.71
N ALA A 140 -17.63 11.90 8.72
CA ALA A 140 -18.84 12.33 8.03
C ALA A 140 -19.44 11.13 7.28
N ARG A 141 -20.75 10.93 7.45
CA ARG A 141 -21.53 10.30 6.40
C ARG A 141 -21.49 11.27 5.23
N LEU A 142 -20.89 10.87 4.11
CA LEU A 142 -21.21 11.44 2.80
C LEU A 142 -22.75 11.48 2.73
N ALA A 143 -23.28 12.70 2.63
CA ALA A 143 -24.71 12.96 2.49
C ALA A 143 -25.20 12.45 1.14
#